data_AF-A0A327PRY1-F1
#
_entry.id   AF-A0A327PRY1-F1
#
_cell.length_a   1.000
_cell.length_b   1.000
_cell.length_c   1.000
_cell.angle_alpha   90.00
_cell.angle_beta   90.00
_cell.angle_gamma   90.00
#
_symmetry.space_group_name_H-M   'P 1'
#
loop_
_entity.id
_entity.type
_entity.pdbx_description
1 polymer ?
#
loop_
_entity_poly.entity_id
_entity_poly.type
_entity_poly.pdbx_seq_one_letter_code
_entity_poly.pdbx_strand_id
1 'polypeptide(L)'
;MVPSKAKERFEKHFTPYLKYWYRLILPSAVFFALTTHFTINREISWEFISDRSFYSTFIWYLILTTISNYYVFYRPNLRYHQSAGKNSN
;
A
#
# COMPACT_ATOMS: atom_id res chain seq x y z
N MET A 1 3.90 23.77 18.47
CA MET A 1 4.46 22.41 18.32
C MET A 1 5.85 22.53 17.71
N VAL A 2 6.90 22.04 18.36
CA VAL A 2 8.28 22.12 17.82
C VAL A 2 8.38 21.21 16.57
N PRO A 3 8.76 21.73 15.40
CA PRO A 3 8.78 20.98 14.13
C PRO A 3 9.61 19.68 14.18
N SER A 4 10.68 19.67 14.98
CA SER A 4 11.58 18.52 15.14
C SER A 4 10.88 17.30 15.75
N LYS A 5 10.04 17.48 16.78
CA LYS A 5 9.30 16.39 17.45
C LYS A 5 8.16 15.83 16.61
N ALA A 6 7.71 16.54 15.58
CA ALA A 6 6.72 16.04 14.61
C ALA A 6 7.39 15.20 13.52
N LYS A 7 8.51 15.69 12.98
CA LYS A 7 9.34 14.97 12.01
C LYS A 7 9.87 13.65 12.57
N GLU A 8 10.36 13.64 13.80
CA GLU A 8 10.91 12.45 14.46
C GLU A 8 9.83 11.38 14.71
N ARG A 9 8.60 11.79 15.07
CA ARG A 9 7.45 10.87 15.19
C ARG A 9 6.99 10.34 13.84
N PHE A 10 6.99 11.18 12.82
CA PHE A 10 6.68 10.76 11.45
C PHE A 10 7.71 9.74 10.97
N GLU A 11 9.00 9.99 11.08
CA GLU A 11 10.04 9.04 10.68
C GLU A 11 9.96 7.73 11.49
N LYS A 12 9.69 7.80 12.80
CA LYS A 12 9.64 6.60 13.64
C LYS A 12 8.42 5.71 13.38
N HIS A 13 7.31 6.25 12.88
CA HIS A 13 6.06 5.48 12.65
C HIS A 13 5.77 5.24 11.17
N PHE A 14 6.18 6.16 10.29
CA PHE A 14 5.89 6.13 8.86
C PHE A 14 6.95 5.38 8.06
N THR A 15 8.23 5.48 8.40
CA THR A 15 9.31 4.80 7.66
C THR A 15 9.23 3.27 7.74
N PRO A 16 8.92 2.66 8.90
CA PRO A 16 8.63 1.23 8.97
C PRO A 16 7.39 0.84 8.15
N TYR A 17 6.37 1.71 8.18
CA TYR A 17 5.15 1.51 7.40
C TYR A 17 5.43 1.55 5.90
N LEU A 18 6.26 2.47 5.40
CA LEU A 18 6.63 2.55 3.98
C LEU A 18 7.40 1.29 3.52
N LYS A 19 8.29 0.77 4.37
CA LYS A 19 9.01 -0.49 4.11
C LYS A 19 8.08 -1.70 4.07
N TYR A 20 7.05 -1.73 4.93
CA TYR A 20 5.99 -2.75 4.90
C TYR A 20 5.02 -2.57 3.74
N TRP A 21 4.73 -1.32 3.40
CA TRP A 21 3.86 -0.92 2.30
C TRP A 21 4.40 -1.49 0.99
N TYR A 22 5.68 -1.25 0.68
CA TYR A 22 6.25 -1.79 -0.56
C TYR A 22 6.26 -3.33 -0.61
N ARG A 23 6.45 -3.99 0.55
CA ARG A 23 6.46 -5.46 0.64
C ARG A 23 5.11 -6.13 0.42
N LEU A 24 4.00 -5.44 0.69
CA LEU A 24 2.64 -6.01 0.55
C LEU A 24 1.91 -5.44 -0.67
N ILE A 25 2.01 -4.12 -0.87
CA ILE A 25 1.23 -3.40 -1.88
C ILE A 25 1.75 -3.70 -3.27
N LEU A 26 3.07 -3.67 -3.47
CA LEU A 26 3.63 -3.92 -4.79
C LEU A 26 3.34 -5.34 -5.28
N PRO A 27 3.61 -6.42 -4.51
CA PRO A 27 3.29 -7.78 -4.96
C PRO A 27 1.79 -7.99 -5.18
N SER A 28 0.94 -7.40 -4.33
CA SER A 28 -0.52 -7.49 -4.50
C SER A 28 -0.98 -6.80 -5.79
N ALA A 29 -0.50 -5.58 -6.06
CA ALA A 29 -0.85 -4.85 -7.26
C ALA A 29 -0.36 -5.57 -8.53
N VAL A 30 0.85 -6.13 -8.50
CA VAL A 30 1.38 -6.96 -9.60
C VAL A 30 0.50 -8.19 -9.82
N PHE A 31 0.15 -8.91 -8.76
CA PHE A 31 -0.69 -10.10 -8.83
C PHE A 31 -2.07 -9.80 -9.44
N PHE A 32 -2.75 -8.75 -8.99
CA PHE A 32 -4.06 -8.37 -9.52
C PHE A 32 -3.97 -7.87 -10.96
N ALA A 33 -2.96 -7.06 -11.30
CA ALA A 33 -2.78 -6.58 -12.66
C ALA A 33 -2.54 -7.72 -13.65
N LEU A 34 -1.67 -8.67 -13.30
CA LEU A 34 -1.39 -9.86 -14.11
C LEU A 34 -2.64 -10.73 -14.27
N THR A 35 -3.34 -11.00 -13.16
CA THR A 35 -4.55 -11.83 -13.18
C THR A 35 -5.62 -11.21 -14.08
N THR A 36 -5.84 -9.90 -13.98
CA THR A 36 -6.82 -9.17 -14.81
C THR A 36 -6.41 -9.18 -16.28
N HIS A 37 -5.14 -8.93 -16.58
CA HIS A 37 -4.64 -8.96 -17.96
C HIS A 37 -4.80 -10.35 -18.59
N PHE A 38 -4.42 -11.41 -17.89
CA PHE A 38 -4.60 -12.79 -18.39
C PHE A 38 -6.07 -13.19 -18.50
N THR A 39 -6.94 -12.70 -17.60
CA THR A 39 -8.38 -12.98 -17.68
C THR A 39 -9.03 -12.34 -18.90
N ILE A 40 -8.61 -11.12 -19.25
CA ILE A 40 -9.14 -10.37 -20.40
C ILE A 40 -8.60 -10.95 -21.72
N ASN A 41 -7.28 -11.14 -21.80
CA ASN A 41 -6.63 -11.56 -23.05
C ASN A 41 -6.65 -13.07 -23.27
N ARG A 42 -6.97 -13.87 -22.24
CA ARG A 42 -7.02 -15.34 -22.27
C ARG A 42 -5.74 -16.04 -22.72
N GLU A 43 -4.62 -15.33 -22.72
CA GLU A 43 -3.31 -15.83 -23.14
C GLU A 43 -2.23 -15.39 -22.14
N ILE A 44 -1.28 -16.29 -21.87
CA ILE A 44 -0.10 -15.98 -21.07
C ILE A 44 1.03 -15.64 -22.05
N SER A 45 1.17 -14.37 -22.36
CA SER A 45 2.28 -13.85 -23.17
C SER A 45 3.13 -12.89 -22.33
N TRP A 46 4.37 -12.62 -22.77
CA TRP A 46 5.21 -11.57 -22.17
C TRP A 46 4.96 -10.19 -22.79
N GLU A 47 4.06 -10.10 -23.77
CA GLU A 47 3.77 -8.85 -24.50
C GLU A 47 3.11 -7.79 -23.61
N PHE A 48 2.53 -8.20 -22.47
CA PHE A 48 1.98 -7.29 -21.47
C PHE A 48 3.01 -6.26 -20.97
N ILE A 49 4.31 -6.56 -21.02
CA ILE A 49 5.38 -5.62 -20.62
C ILE A 49 5.38 -4.38 -21.53
N SER A 50 4.97 -4.52 -22.79
CA SER A 50 4.83 -3.41 -23.73
C SER A 50 3.42 -2.80 -23.77
N ASP A 51 2.45 -3.41 -23.09
CA ASP A 51 1.06 -2.99 -23.13
C ASP A 51 0.78 -1.83 -22.17
N ARG A 52 0.39 -0.68 -22.72
CA ARG A 52 -0.01 0.51 -21.95
C ARG A 52 -1.26 0.27 -21.09
N SER A 53 -2.16 -0.61 -21.53
CA SER A 53 -3.39 -0.96 -20.81
C SER A 53 -3.07 -1.72 -19.51
N PHE A 54 -2.04 -2.56 -19.54
CA PHE A 54 -1.52 -3.25 -18.35
C PHE A 54 -1.03 -2.24 -17.31
N TYR A 55 -0.20 -1.27 -17.69
CA TYR A 55 0.31 -0.27 -16.74
C TYR A 55 -0.79 0.61 -16.14
N SER A 56 -1.82 0.94 -16.92
CA SER A 56 -2.97 1.71 -16.43
C SER A 56 -3.75 0.91 -15.37
N THR A 57 -3.99 -0.37 -15.63
CA THR A 57 -4.62 -1.31 -14.70
C THR A 57 -3.77 -1.52 -13.44
N PHE A 58 -2.46 -1.66 -13.61
CA PHE A 58 -1.51 -1.81 -12.52
C PHE A 58 -1.47 -0.59 -11.59
N ILE A 59 -1.44 0.62 -12.15
CA ILE A 59 -1.53 1.86 -11.37
C ILE A 59 -2.84 1.93 -10.59
N TRP A 60 -3.96 1.52 -11.20
CA TRP A 60 -5.24 1.43 -10.50
C TRP A 60 -5.19 0.49 -9.30
N TYR A 61 -4.63 -0.71 -9.49
CA TYR A 61 -4.48 -1.66 -8.38
C TYR A 61 -3.51 -1.15 -7.30
N LEU A 62 -2.43 -0.46 -7.67
CA LEU A 62 -1.55 0.21 -6.71
C LEU A 62 -2.32 1.19 -5.84
N ILE A 63 -3.16 2.05 -6.42
CA ILE A 63 -3.98 3.02 -5.66
C ILE A 63 -4.97 2.30 -4.75
N LEU A 64 -5.70 1.32 -5.27
CA LEU A 64 -6.72 0.59 -4.51
C LEU A 64 -6.12 -0.21 -3.34
N THR A 65 -5.03 -0.92 -3.58
CA THR A 65 -4.33 -1.68 -2.53
C THR A 65 -3.73 -0.73 -1.48
N THR A 66 -3.23 0.44 -1.89
CA THR A 66 -2.77 1.50 -0.98
C THR A 66 -3.84 2.02 -0.06
N ILE A 67 -4.98 2.42 -0.63
CA ILE A 67 -6.12 2.92 0.13
C ILE A 67 -6.64 1.84 1.08
N SER A 68 -6.82 0.61 0.57
CA SER A 68 -7.31 -0.52 1.36
C SER A 68 -6.37 -0.82 2.52
N ASN A 69 -5.05 -0.85 2.29
CA ASN A 69 -4.08 -1.12 3.35
C ASN A 69 -4.10 -0.03 4.43
N TYR A 70 -4.21 1.23 4.02
CA TYR A 70 -4.33 2.35 4.95
C TYR A 70 -5.57 2.20 5.86
N TYR A 71 -6.74 1.90 5.30
CA TYR A 71 -7.97 1.82 6.08
C TYR A 71 -8.10 0.54 6.91
N VAL A 72 -7.56 -0.58 6.42
CA VAL A 72 -7.69 -1.90 7.07
C VAL A 72 -6.59 -2.14 8.10
N PHE A 73 -5.33 -1.81 7.80
CA PHE A 73 -4.21 -2.12 8.67
C PHE A 73 -3.70 -0.90 9.44
N TYR A 74 -3.46 0.21 8.74
CA TYR A 74 -2.79 1.36 9.35
C TYR A 74 -3.70 2.16 10.29
N ARG A 75 -4.88 2.57 9.82
CA ARG A 75 -5.82 3.40 10.57
C ARG A 75 -6.29 2.74 11.88
N PRO A 76 -6.60 1.43 11.93
CA PRO A 76 -6.96 0.77 13.18
C PRO A 76 -5.78 0.63 14.14
N ASN A 77 -4.58 0.28 13.66
CA ASN A 77 -3.38 0.20 14.50
C ASN A 77 -3.00 1.56 15.09
N LEU A 78 -3.14 2.66 14.32
CA LEU A 78 -2.98 4.02 14.83
C LEU A 78 -3.92 4.33 15.99
N ARG A 79 -5.21 3.96 15.85
CA ARG A 79 -6.21 4.15 16.90
C ARG A 79 -5.89 3.31 18.13
N TYR A 80 -5.48 2.06 17.95
CA TYR A 80 -5.13 1.16 19.07
C TYR A 80 -3.96 1.72 19.88
N HIS A 81 -2.89 2.16 19.23
CA HIS A 81 -1.73 2.76 19.91
C HIS A 81 -2.03 4.11 20.56
N GLN A 82 -2.92 4.92 19.98
CA GLN A 82 -3.37 6.18 20.59
C GLN A 82 -4.27 5.96 21.81
N SER A 83 -5.11 4.92 21.81
CA SER A 83 -5.95 4.55 22.95
C SER A 83 -5.16 3.92 24.09
N ALA A 84 -4.18 3.08 23.78
CA ALA A 84 -3.32 2.44 24.78
C ALA A 84 -2.47 3.46 25.57
N GLY A 85 -1.97 4.52 24.91
CA GLY A 85 -1.24 5.59 25.58
C GLY A 85 -2.11 6.55 26.41
N LYS A 86 -3.44 6.48 26.30
CA LYS A 86 -4.38 7.29 27.08
C LYS A 86 -4.81 6.63 28.40
N ASN A 87 -4.71 5.30 28.49
CA ASN A 87 -5.06 4.52 29.67
C ASN A 87 -3.86 4.22 30.59
N SER A 88 -2.68 4.77 30.29
CA SER A 88 -1.45 4.57 31.08
C SER A 88 -1.07 5.80 31.94
N ASN A 89 -1.97 6.78 32.06
CA ASN A 89 -1.86 7.94 32.96
C ASN A 89 -3.03 7.93 33.94
#